data_AF-A0A945CHN9-F1
#
_entry.id   AF-A0A945CHN9-F1
#
_cell.length_a   1.000
_cell.length_b   1.000
_cell.length_c   1.000
_cell.angle_alpha   90.00
_cell.angle_beta   90.00
_cell.angle_gamma   90.00
#
_symmetry.space_group_name_H-M   'P 1'
#
loop_
_entity.id
_entity.type
_entity.pdbx_description
1 polymer ?
#
loop_
_entity_poly.entity_id
_entity_poly.type
_entity_poly.pdbx_seq_one_letter_code
_entity_poly.pdbx_strand_id
1 'polypeptide(L)'
;MTSDWRTWLRQLCAPPPLRPPGALPEQEFNSLCIRCGRCIAACSYRTLQPAGWEHASKAGTPLVEARKIPCYLCMACPPLCPTGAIEEIADSRQVRMGVAEVDPTACYAHRGILCRTCVDEC
;
A
#
# COMPACT_ATOMS: atom_id res chain seq x y z
N MET A 1 22.80 25.23 -1.33
CA MET A 1 21.34 25.12 -1.42
C MET A 1 20.92 25.22 -2.89
N THR A 2 21.31 24.25 -3.71
CA THR A 2 20.96 24.24 -5.14
C THR A 2 19.62 23.54 -5.28
N SER A 3 18.61 24.29 -5.68
CA SER A 3 17.30 23.81 -6.11
C SER A 3 17.47 22.94 -7.35
N ASP A 4 17.73 21.65 -7.13
CA ASP A 4 17.77 20.67 -8.21
C ASP A 4 16.34 20.44 -8.72
N TRP A 5 16.05 21.03 -9.89
CA TRP A 5 14.77 20.90 -10.59
C TRP A 5 14.39 19.43 -10.84
N ARG A 6 15.38 18.52 -10.89
CA ARG A 6 15.14 17.08 -11.01
C ARG A 6 14.45 16.50 -9.78
N THR A 7 14.76 17.01 -8.59
CA THR A 7 14.13 16.60 -7.34
C THR A 7 12.67 17.04 -7.30
N TRP A 8 12.38 18.25 -7.78
CA TRP A 8 11.02 18.76 -7.95
C TRP A 8 10.20 17.93 -8.97
N LEU A 9 10.78 17.60 -10.12
CA LEU A 9 10.11 16.76 -11.11
C LEU A 9 9.88 15.33 -10.62
N ARG A 10 10.81 14.75 -9.85
CA ARG A 10 10.61 13.43 -9.22
C ARG A 10 9.48 13.44 -8.20
N GLN A 11 9.32 14.53 -7.45
CA GLN A 11 8.19 14.69 -6.52
C GLN A 11 6.86 14.85 -7.24
N LEU A 12 6.81 15.60 -8.35
CA LEU A 12 5.59 15.76 -9.16
C LEU A 12 5.16 14.46 -9.85
N CYS A 13 6.10 13.60 -10.22
CA CYS A 13 5.84 12.33 -10.90
C CYS A 13 5.85 11.10 -9.98
N ALA A 14 5.86 11.29 -8.65
CA ALA A 14 5.88 10.16 -7.73
C ALA A 14 4.61 9.31 -7.88
N PRO A 15 4.72 7.96 -7.95
CA PRO A 15 3.55 7.11 -8.02
C PRO A 15 2.66 7.32 -6.79
N PRO A 16 1.33 7.18 -6.92
CA PRO A 16 0.44 7.31 -5.78
C PRO A 16 0.85 6.32 -4.67
N PRO A 17 0.65 6.70 -3.39
CA PRO A 17 0.97 5.82 -2.28
C PRO A 17 0.15 4.53 -2.38
N LEU A 18 0.73 3.42 -1.96
CA LEU A 18 0.01 2.15 -1.90
C LEU A 18 -1.11 2.25 -0.85
N ARG A 19 -2.33 1.93 -1.26
CA ARG A 19 -3.53 2.02 -0.43
C ARG A 19 -3.87 0.68 0.24
N PRO A 20 -4.64 0.69 1.35
CA PRO A 20 -5.21 -0.53 1.91
C PRO A 20 -6.01 -1.33 0.88
N PRO A 21 -6.19 -2.65 1.09
CA PRO A 21 -7.05 -3.46 0.24
C PRO A 21 -8.49 -2.93 0.31
N GLY A 22 -9.15 -2.86 -0.85
CA GLY A 22 -10.52 -2.35 -0.97
C GLY A 22 -10.61 -0.84 -1.11
N ALA A 23 -9.49 -0.11 -1.13
CA ALA A 23 -9.53 1.31 -1.41
C ALA A 23 -10.04 1.58 -2.83
N LEU A 24 -10.96 2.54 -2.92
CA LEU A 24 -11.46 3.08 -4.19
C LEU A 24 -10.32 3.71 -5.02
N PRO A 25 -10.56 3.99 -6.33
CA PRO A 25 -9.61 4.72 -7.16
C PRO A 25 -9.14 6.01 -6.47
N GLU A 26 -7.85 6.33 -6.60
CA GLU A 26 -7.15 7.34 -5.79
C GLU A 26 -7.88 8.69 -5.68
N GLN A 27 -8.52 9.14 -6.76
CA GLN A 27 -9.26 10.41 -6.80
C GLN A 27 -10.54 10.35 -5.95
N GLU A 28 -11.31 9.27 -6.06
CA GLU A 28 -12.53 9.02 -5.28
C GLU A 28 -12.20 8.72 -3.82
N PHE A 29 -11.16 7.94 -3.59
CA PHE A 29 -10.65 7.66 -2.26
C PHE A 29 -10.31 8.95 -1.50
N ASN A 30 -9.60 9.88 -2.16
CA ASN A 30 -9.18 11.12 -1.52
C ASN A 30 -10.34 12.10 -1.27
N SER A 31 -11.42 12.03 -2.07
CA SER A 31 -12.63 12.84 -1.84
C SER A 31 -13.53 12.29 -0.73
N LEU A 32 -13.61 10.96 -0.60
CA LEU A 32 -14.43 10.28 0.41
C LEU A 32 -13.73 10.11 1.76
N CYS A 33 -12.40 10.03 1.78
CA CYS A 33 -11.66 9.81 3.01
C CYS A 33 -11.65 11.08 3.89
N ILE A 34 -12.42 11.05 4.97
CA ILE A 34 -12.47 12.12 5.99
C ILE A 34 -11.28 12.10 6.96
N ARG A 35 -10.25 11.27 6.72
CA ARG A 35 -9.02 11.17 7.54
C ARG A 35 -9.29 10.89 9.02
N CYS A 36 -10.33 10.09 9.31
CA CYS A 36 -10.73 9.78 10.69
C CYS A 36 -9.78 8.84 11.45
N GLY A 37 -8.87 8.16 10.75
CA GLY A 37 -7.86 7.27 11.37
C GLY A 37 -8.38 5.95 11.93
N ARG A 38 -9.68 5.63 11.82
CA ARG A 38 -10.26 4.38 12.36
C ARG A 38 -9.62 3.11 11.79
N CYS A 39 -9.38 3.08 10.48
CA CYS A 39 -8.70 1.96 9.82
C CYS A 39 -7.25 1.78 10.31
N ILE A 40 -6.55 2.90 10.58
CA ILE A 40 -5.19 2.87 11.12
C ILE A 40 -5.19 2.29 12.54
N ALA A 41 -6.09 2.77 13.40
CA ALA A 41 -6.20 2.32 14.79
C ALA A 41 -6.58 0.84 14.90
N ALA A 42 -7.42 0.33 13.99
CA ALA A 42 -7.86 -1.06 13.99
C ALA A 42 -6.84 -2.04 13.40
N CYS A 43 -5.80 -1.55 12.72
CA CYS A 43 -4.79 -2.41 12.13
C CYS A 43 -3.90 -3.04 13.21
N SER A 44 -4.19 -4.27 13.61
CA SER A 44 -3.44 -5.00 14.65
C SER A 44 -1.95 -5.12 14.34
N TYR A 45 -1.60 -5.20 13.04
CA TYR A 45 -0.22 -5.35 12.56
C TYR A 45 0.51 -4.03 12.36
N ARG A 46 -0.17 -2.88 12.55
CA ARG A 46 0.39 -1.53 12.29
C ARG A 46 0.94 -1.34 10.87
N THR A 47 0.39 -2.09 9.92
CA THR A 47 0.68 -1.97 8.48
C THR A 47 0.28 -0.60 7.94
N LEU A 48 -0.88 -0.08 8.38
CA LEU A 48 -1.39 1.21 7.94
C LEU A 48 -0.75 2.35 8.71
N GLN A 49 -0.28 3.34 7.97
CA GLN A 49 0.27 4.58 8.53
C GLN A 49 -0.42 5.78 7.91
N PRO A 50 -0.56 6.90 8.65
CA PRO A 50 -1.05 8.13 8.05
C PRO A 50 0.01 8.67 7.08
N ALA A 51 -0.42 9.05 5.89
CA ALA A 51 0.44 9.72 4.92
C ALA A 51 0.98 11.03 5.50
N GLY A 52 2.29 11.24 5.39
CA GLY A 52 2.92 12.48 5.83
C GLY A 52 2.59 13.67 4.92
N TRP A 53 3.11 14.82 5.29
CA TRP A 53 2.88 16.10 4.60
C TRP A 53 3.50 16.11 3.20
N GLU A 54 4.51 15.27 2.95
CA GLU A 54 5.15 15.05 1.65
C GLU A 54 4.16 14.56 0.57
N HIS A 55 3.02 14.00 0.98
CA HIS A 55 1.95 13.56 0.08
C HIS A 55 0.90 14.65 -0.21
N ALA A 56 1.14 15.90 0.19
CA ALA A 56 0.32 17.07 -0.10
C ALA A 56 -1.18 16.86 0.19
N SER A 57 -2.05 16.88 -0.84
CA SER A 57 -3.51 16.72 -0.69
C SER A 57 -3.93 15.37 -0.10
N LYS A 58 -3.03 14.39 -0.09
CA LYS A 58 -3.25 13.04 0.47
C LYS A 58 -2.74 12.92 1.90
N ALA A 59 -2.16 13.97 2.49
CA ALA A 59 -1.70 13.94 3.88
C ALA A 59 -2.84 13.51 4.83
N GLY A 60 -2.50 12.68 5.81
CA GLY A 60 -3.43 12.12 6.81
C GLY A 60 -4.31 10.97 6.30
N THR A 61 -4.25 10.61 5.01
CA THR A 61 -4.93 9.43 4.48
C THR A 61 -4.13 8.16 4.76
N PRO A 62 -4.75 6.98 4.93
CA PRO A 62 -4.01 5.76 5.24
C PRO A 62 -3.20 5.28 4.01
N LEU A 63 -1.94 4.93 4.24
CA LEU A 63 -1.06 4.29 3.27
C LEU A 63 -0.46 3.00 3.85
N VAL A 64 0.01 2.14 2.95
CA VAL A 64 0.76 0.93 3.26
C VAL A 64 2.18 1.08 2.73
N GLU A 65 3.18 0.88 3.58
CA GLU A 65 4.57 0.77 3.15
C GLU A 65 4.98 -0.70 3.17
N ALA A 66 4.65 -1.43 2.10
CA ALA A 66 4.78 -2.88 2.03
C ALA A 66 6.21 -3.41 2.28
N ARG A 67 7.24 -2.58 2.03
CA ARG A 67 8.65 -2.93 2.32
C ARG A 67 8.99 -2.92 3.81
N LYS A 68 8.21 -2.22 4.65
CA LYS A 68 8.41 -2.18 6.10
C LYS A 68 7.56 -3.23 6.79
N ILE A 69 6.25 -3.19 6.56
CA ILE A 69 5.29 -4.11 7.14
C ILE A 69 4.25 -4.42 6.05
N PRO A 70 4.09 -5.69 5.64
CA PRO A 70 3.07 -6.05 4.66
C PRO A 70 1.67 -6.00 5.28
N CYS A 71 0.64 -6.02 4.44
CA CYS A 71 -0.72 -6.28 4.92
C CYS A 71 -0.96 -7.78 4.95
N TYR A 72 -1.32 -8.30 6.11
CA TYR A 72 -1.68 -9.70 6.31
C TYR A 72 -3.12 -10.03 5.88
N LEU A 73 -3.78 -9.13 5.14
CA LEU A 73 -5.10 -9.35 4.54
C LEU A 73 -6.19 -9.79 5.54
N CYS A 74 -6.15 -9.29 6.78
CA CYS A 74 -7.13 -9.65 7.82
C CYS A 74 -8.54 -9.05 7.64
N MET A 75 -8.72 -8.14 6.67
CA MET A 75 -9.99 -7.48 6.34
C MET A 75 -10.70 -6.75 7.50
N ALA A 76 -9.97 -6.37 8.56
CA ALA A 76 -10.55 -5.60 9.67
C ALA A 76 -10.79 -4.10 9.33
N CYS A 77 -10.18 -3.59 8.26
CA CYS A 77 -10.20 -2.15 7.94
C CYS A 77 -11.50 -1.69 7.22
N PRO A 78 -12.02 -2.38 6.19
CA PRO A 78 -13.18 -1.93 5.43
C PRO A 78 -14.45 -1.69 6.26
N PRO A 79 -14.86 -2.60 7.18
CA PRO A 79 -16.10 -2.42 7.96
C PRO A 79 -16.09 -1.17 8.87
N LEU A 80 -14.91 -0.61 9.14
CA LEU A 80 -14.74 0.55 10.02
C LEU A 80 -14.74 1.87 9.28
N CYS A 81 -14.77 1.86 7.94
CA CYS A 81 -14.79 3.07 7.13
C CYS A 81 -16.21 3.66 7.08
N PRO A 82 -16.47 4.82 7.72
CA PRO A 82 -17.82 5.39 7.77
C PRO A 82 -18.26 6.00 6.43
N THR A 83 -17.32 6.32 5.53
CA THR A 83 -17.61 7.00 4.26
C THR A 83 -17.59 6.06 3.06
N GLY A 84 -17.29 4.77 3.26
CA GLY A 84 -17.13 3.82 2.15
C GLY A 84 -15.91 4.06 1.27
N ALA A 85 -14.91 4.83 1.74
CA ALA A 85 -13.65 5.00 0.98
C ALA A 85 -12.88 3.68 0.83
N ILE A 86 -13.12 2.70 1.71
CA ILE A 86 -12.58 1.35 1.66
C ILE A 86 -13.76 0.38 1.58
N GLU A 87 -13.90 -0.32 0.47
CA GLU A 87 -14.93 -1.31 0.21
C GLU A 87 -14.54 -2.67 0.79
N GLU A 88 -15.56 -3.43 1.20
CA GLU A 88 -15.38 -4.82 1.59
C GLU A 88 -15.04 -5.67 0.38
N ILE A 89 -14.05 -6.54 0.53
CA ILE A 89 -13.66 -7.51 -0.49
C ILE A 89 -14.10 -8.90 -0.01
N ALA A 90 -14.98 -9.53 -0.80
CA ALA A 90 -15.55 -10.83 -0.46
C ALA A 90 -14.52 -11.98 -0.54
N ASP A 91 -13.60 -11.94 -1.50
CA ASP A 91 -12.51 -12.91 -1.66
C ASP A 91 -11.16 -12.22 -1.63
N SER A 92 -10.29 -12.60 -0.69
CA SER A 92 -8.94 -12.04 -0.56
C SER A 92 -8.09 -12.22 -1.83
N ARG A 93 -8.41 -13.18 -2.70
CA ARG A 93 -7.75 -13.34 -4.02
C ARG A 93 -8.06 -12.21 -5.00
N GLN A 94 -9.11 -11.45 -4.77
CA GLN A 94 -9.47 -10.27 -5.58
C GLN A 94 -8.67 -9.04 -5.17
N VAL A 95 -7.96 -9.09 -4.05
CA VAL A 95 -7.13 -7.98 -3.60
C VAL A 95 -6.02 -7.68 -4.61
N ARG A 96 -5.80 -6.39 -4.87
CA ARG A 96 -4.75 -5.88 -5.74
C ARG A 96 -3.90 -4.89 -4.94
N MET A 97 -2.75 -5.33 -4.46
CA MET A 97 -1.79 -4.49 -3.70
C MET A 97 -0.36 -4.55 -4.27
N GLY A 98 -0.26 -4.89 -5.54
CA GLY A 98 0.98 -5.13 -6.25
C GLY A 98 0.93 -6.46 -7.00
N VAL A 99 1.85 -6.61 -7.94
CA VAL A 99 2.09 -7.87 -8.66
C VAL A 99 3.50 -8.30 -8.28
N ALA A 100 3.62 -9.52 -7.73
CA ALA A 100 4.92 -10.12 -7.49
C ALA A 100 5.47 -10.62 -8.83
N GLU A 101 6.66 -10.17 -9.19
CA GLU A 101 7.38 -10.61 -10.39
C GLU A 101 8.68 -11.29 -9.97
N VAL A 102 8.93 -12.48 -10.52
CA VAL A 102 10.17 -13.23 -10.29
C VAL A 102 11.07 -13.05 -11.49
N ASP A 103 12.25 -12.47 -11.29
CA ASP A 103 13.30 -12.39 -12.30
C ASP A 103 13.98 -13.77 -12.45
N PRO A 104 13.84 -14.45 -13.60
CA PRO A 104 14.44 -15.77 -13.82
C PRO A 104 15.97 -15.77 -13.81
N THR A 105 16.60 -14.63 -14.10
CA THR A 105 18.06 -14.49 -14.14
C THR A 105 18.66 -14.34 -12.74
N ALA A 106 17.94 -13.67 -11.83
CA ALA A 106 18.32 -13.49 -10.43
C ALA A 106 17.87 -14.66 -9.53
N CYS A 107 16.81 -15.38 -9.91
CA CYS A 107 16.25 -16.45 -9.10
C CYS A 107 17.11 -17.72 -9.12
N TYR A 108 17.65 -18.11 -7.95
CA TYR A 108 18.43 -19.34 -7.79
C TYR A 108 17.63 -20.61 -8.13
N ALA A 109 16.34 -20.65 -7.78
CA ALA A 109 15.47 -21.78 -8.09
C ALA A 109 15.28 -21.96 -9.60
N HIS A 110 15.11 -20.87 -10.36
CA HIS A 110 15.07 -20.91 -11.83
C HIS A 110 16.39 -21.40 -12.44
N ARG A 111 17.51 -21.20 -11.75
CA ARG A 111 18.85 -21.66 -12.17
C ARG A 111 19.17 -23.10 -11.74
N GLY A 112 18.20 -23.83 -11.17
CA GLY A 112 18.35 -25.22 -10.76
C GLY A 112 19.01 -25.42 -9.38
N ILE A 113 19.20 -24.35 -8.61
CA ILE A 113 19.72 -24.43 -7.24
C ILE A 113 18.52 -24.50 -6.29
N LEU A 114 18.55 -25.43 -5.33
CA LEU A 114 17.51 -25.53 -4.30
C LEU A 114 17.49 -24.25 -3.45
N CYS A 115 16.52 -23.37 -3.73
CA CYS A 115 16.27 -22.14 -3.00
C CYS A 115 14.77 -22.03 -2.72
N ARG A 116 14.40 -21.94 -1.44
CA ARG A 116 13.01 -21.82 -0.98
C ARG A 116 12.73 -20.55 -0.18
N THR A 117 13.71 -19.65 -0.09
CA THR A 117 13.64 -18.44 0.76
C THR A 117 12.41 -17.58 0.48
N CYS A 118 12.07 -17.33 -0.80
CA CYS A 118 10.88 -16.54 -1.13
C CYS A 118 9.56 -17.21 -0.68
N VAL A 119 9.50 -18.54 -0.61
CA VAL A 119 8.32 -19.29 -0.16
C VAL A 119 8.27 -19.35 1.37
N ASP A 120 9.43 -19.47 2.01
CA ASP A 120 9.53 -19.56 3.47
C ASP A 120 9.21 -18.24 4.18
N GLU A 121 9.57 -17.12 3.55
CA GLU A 121 9.31 -15.77 4.06
C GLU A 121 7.95 -15.20 3.61
N CYS A 122 7.18 -15.94 2.79
CA CYS A 122 5.90 -15.49 2.23
C CYS A 122 4.74 -15.56 3.24
#